data_AF-A0A971H6A8-F1
#
_entry.id   AF-A0A971H6A8-F1
#
_cell.length_a   1.000
_cell.length_b   1.000
_cell.length_c   1.000
_cell.angle_alpha   90.00
_cell.angle_beta   90.00
_cell.angle_gamma   90.00
#
_symmetry.space_group_name_H-M   'P 1'
#
loop_
_entity.id
_entity.type
_entity.pdbx_description
1 polymer ?
#
loop_
_entity_poly.entity_id
_entity_poly.type
_entity_poly.pdbx_seq_one_letter_code
_entity_poly.pdbx_strand_id
1 'polypeptide(L)'
;MPHSPCKEELRNGKYVVKGEKGCESRHIDDEVLYQAFVDVFNAMIENRDYFMEKCRDRLVSGNVLVRYKSKQLLETISGAERVTEFDVDLYFSMVEKVTVYEGGRLIVNLFDGTEVECAME
;
A
#
# COMPACT_ATOMS: atom_id res chain seq x y z
N MET A 1 12.56 -22.98 -29.98
CA MET A 1 12.93 -21.59 -29.67
C MET A 1 12.65 -20.73 -30.90
N PRO A 2 12.32 -19.44 -30.81
CA PRO A 2 11.82 -18.65 -29.67
C PRO A 2 10.46 -17.97 -29.98
N HIS A 3 9.67 -17.62 -28.96
CA HIS A 3 8.59 -16.66 -29.12
C HIS A 3 8.60 -15.66 -27.96
N SER A 4 8.91 -14.42 -28.30
CA SER A 4 8.30 -13.20 -27.78
C SER A 4 8.79 -12.04 -28.65
N PRO A 5 8.14 -10.86 -28.67
CA PRO A 5 6.91 -10.48 -27.97
C PRO A 5 5.86 -9.86 -28.91
N CYS A 6 4.58 -9.85 -28.53
CA CYS A 6 3.62 -8.90 -29.09
C CYS A 6 3.05 -8.04 -27.98
N LYS A 7 3.42 -6.75 -28.04
CA LYS A 7 2.61 -5.65 -27.53
C LYS A 7 1.23 -5.75 -28.19
N GLU A 8 0.15 -5.53 -27.46
CA GLU A 8 -0.87 -4.57 -27.92
C GLU A 8 -1.84 -4.20 -26.79
N GLU A 9 -2.28 -2.96 -26.90
CA GLU A 9 -3.01 -2.17 -25.93
C GLU A 9 -4.49 -2.61 -25.82
N LEU A 10 -5.03 -2.61 -24.59
CA LEU A 10 -6.41 -2.99 -24.32
C LEU A 10 -7.33 -1.77 -24.46
N ARG A 11 -8.02 -1.65 -25.61
CA ARG A 11 -9.24 -0.86 -25.76
C ARG A 11 -10.42 -1.77 -26.09
N ASN A 12 -11.34 -1.83 -25.14
CA ASN A 12 -12.73 -2.28 -25.21
C ASN A 12 -13.03 -3.61 -25.95
N GLY A 13 -13.24 -4.65 -25.14
CA GLY A 13 -14.12 -5.78 -25.50
C GLY A 13 -13.47 -7.15 -25.36
N LYS A 14 -13.35 -7.68 -24.13
CA LYS A 14 -13.02 -9.10 -23.90
C LYS A 14 -13.65 -9.65 -22.62
N TYR A 15 -14.92 -10.02 -22.69
CA TYR A 15 -15.32 -11.29 -22.07
C TYR A 15 -15.31 -12.33 -23.16
N VAL A 16 -14.15 -12.91 -23.42
CA VAL A 16 -14.02 -14.09 -24.29
C VAL A 16 -12.95 -14.97 -23.67
N VAL A 17 -13.34 -15.78 -22.68
CA VAL A 17 -13.15 -17.23 -22.61
C VAL A 17 -13.85 -17.70 -21.33
N LYS A 18 -14.88 -18.54 -21.48
CA LYS A 18 -15.52 -19.27 -20.38
C LYS A 18 -14.67 -20.53 -20.15
N GLY A 19 -14.02 -20.65 -19.00
CA GLY A 19 -13.43 -21.92 -18.57
C GLY A 19 -11.93 -21.94 -18.20
N GLU A 20 -11.22 -20.82 -18.23
CA GLU A 20 -9.93 -20.74 -17.54
C GLU A 20 -10.17 -20.10 -16.17
N LYS A 21 -9.64 -20.71 -15.09
CA LYS A 21 -9.63 -20.11 -13.75
C LYS A 21 -8.81 -18.82 -13.84
N GLY A 22 -9.48 -17.73 -14.21
CA GLY A 22 -8.93 -16.38 -14.13
C GLY A 22 -8.79 -16.03 -12.66
N CYS A 23 -7.55 -16.09 -12.18
CA CYS A 23 -7.14 -16.05 -10.78
C CYS A 23 -7.56 -17.29 -9.97
N GLU A 24 -6.57 -17.91 -9.31
CA GLU A 24 -6.85 -18.58 -8.05
C GLU A 24 -7.21 -17.47 -7.06
N SER A 25 -8.49 -17.12 -6.98
CA SER A 25 -8.99 -16.13 -6.01
C SER A 25 -8.74 -16.65 -4.60
N ARG A 26 -7.54 -16.41 -4.08
CA ARG A 26 -7.24 -16.61 -2.67
C ARG A 26 -7.79 -15.39 -1.95
N HIS A 27 -8.87 -15.63 -1.22
CA HIS A 27 -9.39 -14.66 -0.27
C HIS A 27 -8.29 -14.43 0.77
N ILE A 28 -7.79 -13.20 0.86
CA ILE A 28 -7.02 -12.76 2.02
C ILE A 28 -8.02 -12.56 3.15
N ASP A 29 -7.69 -13.09 4.31
CA ASP A 29 -8.48 -12.85 5.51
C ASP A 29 -8.33 -11.38 5.92
N ASP A 30 -9.45 -10.71 6.18
CA ASP A 30 -9.44 -9.30 6.59
C ASP A 30 -8.60 -9.10 7.87
N GLU A 31 -8.57 -10.08 8.77
CA GLU A 31 -7.74 -10.07 9.99
C GLU A 31 -6.26 -9.91 9.66
N VAL A 32 -5.79 -10.59 8.62
CA VAL A 32 -4.39 -10.51 8.17
C VAL A 32 -4.07 -9.11 7.62
N LEU A 33 -4.99 -8.53 6.85
CA LEU A 33 -4.81 -7.19 6.31
C LEU A 33 -4.80 -6.14 7.43
N TYR A 34 -5.68 -6.30 8.41
CA TYR A 34 -5.76 -5.43 9.58
C TYR A 34 -4.51 -5.53 10.45
N GLN A 35 -4.01 -6.73 10.70
CA GLN A 35 -2.79 -6.93 11.46
C GLN A 35 -1.58 -6.33 10.74
N ALA A 36 -1.45 -6.57 9.43
CA ALA A 36 -0.37 -5.98 8.63
C ALA A 36 -0.40 -4.44 8.71
N PHE A 37 -1.58 -3.83 8.66
CA PHE A 37 -1.70 -2.39 8.86
C PHE A 37 -1.21 -1.93 10.24
N VAL A 38 -1.66 -2.60 11.31
CA VAL A 38 -1.26 -2.27 12.69
C VAL A 38 0.26 -2.36 12.84
N ASP A 39 0.88 -3.39 12.27
CA ASP A 39 2.33 -3.59 12.33
C ASP A 39 3.08 -2.50 11.56
N VAL A 40 2.64 -2.17 10.33
CA VAL A 40 3.26 -1.10 9.52
C VAL A 40 3.12 0.26 10.21
N PHE A 41 1.94 0.57 10.76
CA PHE A 41 1.72 1.83 11.46
C PHE A 41 2.60 1.92 12.70
N ASN A 42 2.64 0.86 13.51
CA ASN A 42 3.44 0.84 14.72
C ASN A 42 4.95 0.96 14.42
N ALA A 43 5.44 0.28 13.37
CA ALA A 43 6.82 0.44 12.90
C ALA A 43 7.10 1.86 12.41
N MET A 44 6.12 2.53 11.79
CA MET A 44 6.22 3.94 11.40
C MET A 44 6.34 4.85 12.62
N ILE A 45 5.53 4.63 13.67
CA ILE A 45 5.58 5.40 14.92
C ILE A 45 6.89 5.16 15.67
N GLU A 46 7.43 3.93 15.69
CA GLU A 46 8.75 3.63 16.25
C GLU A 46 9.89 4.37 15.53
N ASN A 47 9.71 4.65 14.24
CA ASN A 47 10.67 5.39 13.41
C ASN A 47 10.15 6.79 13.04
N ARG A 48 9.32 7.40 13.90
CA ARG A 48 8.56 8.61 13.57
C ARG A 48 9.40 9.75 13.00
N ASP A 49 10.55 10.04 13.60
CA ASP A 49 11.41 11.15 13.16
C ASP A 49 11.87 10.98 11.70
N TYR A 50 12.21 9.75 11.30
CA TYR A 50 12.57 9.43 9.91
C TYR A 50 11.42 9.72 8.94
N PHE A 51 10.21 9.26 9.28
CA PHE A 51 9.04 9.48 8.43
C PHE A 51 8.60 10.95 8.39
N MET A 52 8.71 11.68 9.51
CA MET A 52 8.43 13.12 9.55
C MET A 52 9.42 13.92 8.69
N GLU A 53 10.71 13.60 8.74
CA GLU A 53 11.72 14.24 7.89
C GLU A 53 11.44 13.97 6.41
N LYS A 54 11.19 12.72 6.05
CA LYS A 54 10.85 12.32 4.67
C LYS A 54 9.59 13.03 4.15
N CYS A 55 8.56 13.17 4.99
CA CYS A 55 7.35 13.93 4.66
C CYS A 55 7.67 15.42 4.41
N ARG A 56 8.53 16.03 5.23
CA ARG A 56 8.95 17.43 5.07
C ARG A 56 9.68 17.67 3.76
N ASP A 57 10.56 16.77 3.33
CA ASP A 57 11.23 16.86 2.03
C ASP A 57 10.26 16.81 0.86
N ARG A 58 9.15 16.07 0.99
CA ARG A 58 8.12 15.98 -0.06
C ARG A 58 7.18 17.19 -0.12
N LEU A 59 7.15 18.04 0.91
CA LEU A 59 6.37 19.29 0.91
C LEU A 59 6.82 20.29 -0.16
N VAL A 60 8.07 20.21 -0.63
CA VAL A 60 8.60 21.07 -1.70
C VAL A 60 8.46 20.46 -3.10
N SER A 61 7.87 19.27 -3.23
CA SER A 61 7.72 18.62 -4.53
C SER A 61 6.79 19.41 -5.47
N GLY A 62 7.06 19.36 -6.79
CA GLY A 62 6.18 19.98 -7.79
C GLY A 62 4.81 19.29 -7.90
N ASN A 63 4.66 18.08 -7.36
CA ASN A 63 3.42 17.31 -7.41
C ASN A 63 2.48 17.73 -6.27
N VAL A 64 1.32 18.29 -6.64
CA VAL A 64 0.31 18.78 -5.67
C VAL A 64 -0.22 17.64 -4.78
N LEU A 65 -0.44 16.46 -5.34
CA LEU A 65 -0.98 15.32 -4.60
C LEU A 65 0.02 14.82 -3.56
N VAL A 66 1.31 14.74 -3.93
CA VAL A 66 2.39 14.37 -3.02
C VAL A 66 2.47 15.35 -1.85
N ARG A 67 2.45 16.66 -2.12
CA ARG A 67 2.48 17.68 -1.05
C ARG A 67 1.27 17.58 -0.12
N TYR A 68 0.07 17.42 -0.66
CA TYR A 68 -1.15 17.29 0.12
C TYR A 68 -1.09 16.07 1.04
N LYS A 69 -0.70 14.91 0.49
CA LYS A 69 -0.61 13.66 1.25
C LYS A 69 0.52 13.66 2.28
N SER A 70 1.71 14.16 1.96
CA SER A 70 2.80 14.30 2.94
C SER A 70 2.43 15.27 4.07
N LYS A 71 1.65 16.32 3.77
CA LYS A 71 1.10 17.20 4.82
C LYS A 71 0.11 16.45 5.72
N GLN A 72 -0.86 15.74 5.14
CA GLN A 72 -1.82 14.95 5.92
C GLN A 72 -1.12 13.91 6.81
N LEU A 73 -0.16 13.17 6.25
CA LEU A 73 0.57 12.15 6.99
C LEU A 73 1.38 12.77 8.13
N LEU A 74 2.04 13.91 7.90
CA LEU A 74 2.78 14.64 8.93
C LEU A 74 1.86 15.06 10.09
N GLU A 75 0.65 15.57 9.77
CA GLU A 75 -0.35 15.94 10.78
C GLU A 75 -0.85 14.72 11.56
N THR A 76 -1.08 13.59 10.89
CA THR A 76 -1.46 12.32 11.52
C THR A 76 -0.38 11.81 12.48
N ILE A 77 0.88 11.70 12.03
CA ILE A 77 1.93 11.02 12.82
C ILE A 77 2.60 11.91 13.87
N SER A 78 2.47 13.24 13.79
CA SER A 78 3.15 14.16 14.71
C SER A 78 2.77 13.94 16.18
N GLY A 79 1.56 13.46 16.45
CA GLY A 79 1.04 13.20 17.80
C GLY A 79 0.43 11.81 17.97
N ALA A 80 0.54 10.93 16.97
CA ALA A 80 -0.02 9.59 17.06
C ALA A 80 0.77 8.70 18.03
N GLU A 81 0.05 7.78 18.67
CA GLU A 81 0.59 6.70 19.48
C GLU A 81 0.40 5.36 18.75
N ARG A 82 1.03 4.30 19.27
CA ARG A 82 0.81 2.95 18.74
C ARG A 82 -0.66 2.57 18.83
N VAL A 83 -1.15 1.83 17.84
CA VAL A 83 -2.50 1.29 17.82
C VAL A 83 -2.46 -0.21 18.07
N THR A 84 -3.53 -0.73 18.66
CA THR A 84 -3.75 -2.17 18.87
C THR A 84 -4.78 -2.74 17.91
N GLU A 85 -5.53 -1.87 17.23
CA GLU A 85 -6.63 -2.25 16.34
C GLU A 85 -6.56 -1.46 15.04
N PHE A 86 -7.19 -2.00 14.02
CA PHE A 86 -7.31 -1.33 12.73
C PHE A 86 -8.23 -0.11 12.85
N ASP A 87 -7.70 1.02 12.42
CA ASP A 87 -8.45 2.27 12.33
C ASP A 87 -8.55 2.68 10.85
N VAL A 88 -9.79 2.80 10.38
CA VAL A 88 -10.10 3.08 8.97
C VAL A 88 -9.65 4.48 8.55
N ASP A 89 -9.72 5.47 9.45
CA ASP A 89 -9.32 6.84 9.17
C ASP A 89 -7.80 6.93 9.11
N LEU A 90 -7.08 6.25 10.01
CA LEU A 90 -5.63 6.11 9.95
C LEU A 90 -5.18 5.39 8.67
N TYR A 91 -5.86 4.29 8.30
CA TYR A 91 -5.60 3.56 7.07
C TYR A 91 -5.69 4.47 5.84
N PHE A 92 -6.81 5.18 5.67
CA PHE A 92 -6.98 6.08 4.53
C PHE A 92 -6.07 7.31 4.56
N SER A 93 -5.56 7.68 5.74
CA SER A 93 -4.60 8.77 5.87
C SER A 93 -3.19 8.38 5.39
N MET A 94 -2.81 7.09 5.48
CA MET A 94 -1.44 6.65 5.24
C MET A 94 -1.25 5.72 4.04
N VAL A 95 -2.20 4.81 3.77
CA VAL A 95 -2.05 3.73 2.79
C VAL A 95 -2.54 4.18 1.42
N GLU A 96 -1.66 4.09 0.42
CA GLU A 96 -2.01 4.33 -0.98
C GLU A 96 -2.63 3.07 -1.62
N LYS A 97 -1.96 1.92 -1.46
CA LYS A 97 -2.41 0.62 -1.96
C LYS A 97 -1.76 -0.51 -1.18
N VAL A 98 -2.41 -1.65 -1.14
CA VAL A 98 -1.83 -2.91 -0.67
C VAL A 98 -1.75 -3.86 -1.85
N THR A 99 -0.57 -4.42 -2.09
CA THR A 99 -0.35 -5.40 -3.15
C THR A 99 -0.17 -6.77 -2.52
N VAL A 100 -0.97 -7.73 -2.95
CA VAL A 100 -0.95 -9.10 -2.46
C VAL A 100 -0.25 -9.99 -3.48
N TYR A 101 0.68 -10.84 -3.03
CA TYR A 101 1.38 -11.81 -3.85
C TYR A 101 1.09 -13.25 -3.44
N GLU A 102 1.30 -14.16 -4.38
CA GLU A 102 1.30 -15.61 -4.16
C GLU A 102 2.22 -15.98 -2.99
N GLY A 103 1.72 -16.80 -2.07
CA GLY A 103 2.45 -17.22 -0.87
C GLY A 103 2.33 -16.29 0.35
N GLY A 104 1.32 -15.41 0.38
CA GLY A 104 0.98 -14.64 1.57
C GLY A 104 1.92 -13.45 1.83
N ARG A 105 2.53 -12.90 0.78
CA ARG A 105 3.33 -11.68 0.90
C ARG A 105 2.47 -10.46 0.59
N LEU A 106 2.55 -9.46 1.45
CA LEU A 106 1.82 -8.19 1.34
C LEU A 106 2.84 -7.06 1.20
N ILE A 107 2.64 -6.17 0.23
CA ILE A 107 3.39 -4.92 0.13
C ILE A 107 2.44 -3.76 0.36
N VAL A 108 2.60 -3.10 1.50
CA VAL A 108 1.88 -1.87 1.83
C VAL A 108 2.64 -0.69 1.24
N ASN A 109 2.01 0.00 0.29
CA ASN A 109 2.52 1.25 -0.26
C ASN A 109 1.89 2.40 0.52
N LEU A 110 2.74 3.24 1.10
CA LEU A 110 2.32 4.46 1.79
C LEU A 110 2.27 5.63 0.80
N PHE A 111 1.47 6.66 1.10
CA PHE A 111 1.41 7.86 0.25
C PHE A 111 2.76 8.60 0.12
N ASP A 112 3.68 8.35 1.04
CA ASP A 112 5.05 8.85 0.96
C ASP A 112 5.94 8.01 0.01
N GLY A 113 5.35 7.08 -0.75
CA GLY A 113 6.06 6.15 -1.63
C GLY A 113 6.98 5.17 -0.90
N THR A 114 6.79 4.99 0.41
CA THR A 114 7.44 3.93 1.17
C THR A 114 6.73 2.61 0.88
N GLU A 115 7.50 1.58 0.57
CA GLU A 115 7.03 0.20 0.42
C GLU A 115 7.45 -0.59 1.66
N VAL A 116 6.48 -1.20 2.33
CA VAL A 116 6.70 -2.05 3.49
C VAL A 116 6.24 -3.46 3.15
N GLU A 117 7.16 -4.41 3.21
CA GLU A 117 6.86 -5.84 3.02
C GLU A 117 6.42 -6.45 4.36
N CYS A 118 5.25 -7.08 4.36
CA CYS A 118 4.73 -7.88 5.45
C CYS A 118 4.61 -9.33 4.97
N ALA A 119 5.19 -10.26 5.73
CA ALA A 119 4.98 -11.68 5.54
C ALA A 119 3.83 -12.14 6.45
N MET A 120 2.92 -12.95 5.91
CA MET A 120 1.99 -13.73 6.73
C MET A 120 2.78 -14.85 7.44
N GLU A 121 2.85 -14.83 8.78
CA GLU A 121 3.34 -15.96 9.58
C GLU A 121 2.17 -16.86 10.03
#